data_AF-A0A094A199-F1
#
_entry.id   AF-A0A094A199-F1
#
_cell.length_a   1.000
_cell.length_b   1.000
_cell.length_c   1.000
_cell.angle_alpha   90.00
_cell.angle_beta   90.00
_cell.angle_gamma   90.00
#
_symmetry.space_group_name_H-M   'P 1'
#
loop_
_entity.id
_entity.type
_entity.pdbx_description
1 polymer ?
#
loop_
_entity_poly.entity_id
_entity_poly.type
_entity_poly.pdbx_seq_one_letter_code
_entity_poly.pdbx_strand_id
1 'polypeptide(L)'
;LPVIKQIQAGVTPDLRMLSVEFNAIQMSQARIMGVSESWIKRVAAANSAHHQLFMVRKRTFERDEDAHALQEGDVILTLNGNIVTRVSELDVMYDNEVLDAVIVRDCVEMRVAVPTVASHDVETDRAVSFCGAILHRPHLAVRQQISKLHSEVYVSARTRGSPSYQYGLAPTNFITAVNGVPTPDLEAFIREVVRIPDNTYFRLKCMTFDNVPWICTMKKNEHYFATMEWIKDPREECGWRRVSYEHGKSIEGEGKEGINEIAAESVCEDDVGGGDVEPVAVKA
;
A
#
# COMPACT_ATOMS: atom_id res chain seq x y z
N LEU A 1 10.60 -20.52 -13.78
CA LEU A 1 9.51 -19.63 -13.33
C LEU A 1 8.79 -19.09 -14.56
N PRO A 2 7.45 -19.16 -14.63
CA PRO A 2 6.64 -18.67 -15.76
C PRO A 2 6.99 -17.23 -16.15
N VAL A 3 7.21 -16.38 -15.14
CA VAL A 3 7.57 -14.96 -15.27
C VAL A 3 8.86 -14.73 -16.09
N ILE A 4 9.89 -15.57 -15.90
CA ILE A 4 11.17 -15.44 -16.62
C ILE A 4 10.96 -15.62 -18.13
N LYS A 5 10.10 -16.55 -18.53
CA LYS A 5 9.83 -16.80 -19.95
C LYS A 5 9.11 -15.62 -20.61
N GLN A 6 8.20 -14.97 -19.88
CA GLN A 6 7.49 -13.78 -20.39
C GLN A 6 8.46 -12.60 -20.60
N ILE A 7 9.33 -12.34 -19.62
CA ILE A 7 10.35 -11.29 -19.71
C ILE A 7 11.32 -11.57 -20.86
N GLN A 8 11.78 -12.81 -21.04
CA GLN A 8 12.64 -13.21 -22.15
C GLN A 8 11.97 -13.03 -23.52
N ALA A 9 10.64 -13.12 -23.59
CA ALA A 9 9.86 -12.86 -24.80
C ALA A 9 9.55 -11.37 -25.02
N GLY A 10 10.06 -10.47 -24.16
CA GLY A 10 9.78 -9.03 -24.22
C GLY A 10 8.38 -8.65 -23.75
N VAL A 11 7.67 -9.55 -23.08
CA VAL A 11 6.34 -9.31 -22.52
C VAL A 11 6.49 -8.86 -21.07
N THR A 12 5.85 -7.74 -20.73
CA THR A 12 5.74 -7.31 -19.33
C THR A 12 4.73 -8.21 -18.62
N PRO A 13 5.14 -8.98 -17.60
CA PRO A 13 4.25 -9.90 -16.90
C PRO A 13 3.22 -9.11 -16.07
N ASP A 14 1.94 -9.43 -16.23
CA ASP A 14 0.87 -8.95 -15.36
C ASP A 14 0.66 -9.97 -14.24
N LEU A 15 1.38 -9.78 -13.15
CA LEU A 15 1.36 -10.72 -12.04
C LEU A 15 0.09 -10.56 -11.23
N ARG A 16 -0.47 -11.68 -10.79
CA ARG A 16 -1.62 -11.70 -9.91
C ARG A 16 -1.26 -12.32 -8.56
N MET A 17 -1.99 -11.95 -7.52
CA MET A 17 -1.76 -12.43 -6.16
C MET A 17 -3.07 -12.73 -5.45
N LEU A 18 -3.00 -13.60 -4.46
CA LEU A 18 -4.08 -13.78 -3.50
C LEU A 18 -4.03 -12.66 -2.45
N SER A 19 -5.15 -12.00 -2.18
CA SER A 19 -5.27 -10.90 -1.20
C SER A 19 -5.28 -11.40 0.26
N VAL A 20 -4.46 -12.41 0.58
CA VAL A 20 -4.34 -13.01 1.92
C VAL A 20 -2.90 -13.35 2.28
N GLU A 21 -2.58 -13.32 3.58
CA GLU A 21 -1.33 -13.83 4.14
C GLU A 21 -1.54 -15.29 4.60
N PHE A 22 -0.62 -16.17 4.21
CA PHE A 22 -0.59 -17.56 4.66
C PHE A 22 0.41 -17.79 5.77
N ASN A 23 0.09 -18.69 6.70
CA ASN A 23 1.05 -19.29 7.60
C ASN A 23 1.06 -20.81 7.45
N ALA A 24 2.24 -21.41 7.53
CA ALA A 24 2.35 -22.86 7.52
C ALA A 24 1.85 -23.44 8.84
N ILE A 25 1.04 -24.49 8.76
CA ILE A 25 0.55 -25.26 9.91
C ILE A 25 1.05 -26.71 9.83
N GLN A 26 1.30 -27.29 11.00
CA GLN A 26 1.69 -28.69 11.12
C GLN A 26 0.48 -29.62 10.96
N MET A 27 0.72 -30.88 10.59
CA MET A 27 -0.34 -31.86 10.42
C MET A 27 -1.15 -32.14 11.70
N SER A 28 -0.54 -32.03 12.88
CA SER A 28 -1.23 -32.15 14.17
C SER A 28 -2.30 -31.06 14.34
N GLN A 29 -1.97 -29.83 13.97
CA GLN A 29 -2.90 -28.70 13.98
C GLN A 29 -3.97 -28.85 12.89
N ALA A 30 -3.58 -29.25 11.68
CA ALA A 30 -4.51 -29.50 10.58
C ALA A 30 -5.57 -30.55 10.94
N ARG A 31 -5.20 -31.61 11.68
CA ARG A 31 -6.15 -32.60 12.22
C ARG A 31 -7.20 -31.98 13.14
N ILE A 32 -6.76 -31.10 14.05
CA ILE A 32 -7.65 -30.41 15.00
C ILE A 32 -8.62 -29.48 14.24
N MET A 33 -8.16 -28.89 13.13
CA MET A 33 -8.94 -28.02 12.26
C MET A 33 -9.88 -28.78 11.30
N GLY A 34 -9.97 -30.11 11.40
CA GLY A 34 -10.92 -30.93 10.63
C GLY A 34 -10.43 -31.44 9.28
N VAL A 35 -9.13 -31.34 8.98
CA VAL A 35 -8.56 -32.00 7.80
C VAL A 35 -8.66 -33.52 7.96
N SER A 36 -9.30 -34.18 7.00
CA SER A 36 -9.56 -35.61 7.05
C SER A 36 -8.30 -36.47 6.90
N GLU A 37 -8.32 -37.70 7.45
CA GLU A 37 -7.19 -38.63 7.33
C GLU A 37 -6.85 -39.01 5.87
N SER A 38 -7.82 -38.94 4.94
CA SER A 38 -7.54 -39.15 3.52
C SER A 38 -6.67 -38.02 2.94
N TRP A 39 -6.94 -36.76 3.30
CA TRP A 39 -6.09 -35.63 2.91
C TRP A 39 -4.71 -35.71 3.54
N ILE A 40 -4.61 -36.10 4.80
CA ILE A 40 -3.32 -36.25 5.49
C ILE A 40 -2.43 -37.27 4.77
N LYS A 41 -2.99 -38.41 4.37
CA LYS A 41 -2.27 -39.42 3.57
C LYS A 41 -1.85 -38.87 2.21
N ARG A 42 -2.71 -38.10 1.54
CA ARG A 42 -2.39 -37.46 0.26
C ARG A 42 -1.27 -36.42 0.38
N VAL A 43 -1.29 -35.60 1.42
CA VAL A 43 -0.24 -34.61 1.72
C VAL A 43 1.08 -35.31 2.01
N ALA A 44 1.06 -36.39 2.79
CA ALA A 44 2.25 -37.19 3.08
C ALA A 44 2.84 -37.86 1.83
N ALA A 45 1.98 -38.31 0.90
CA ALA A 45 2.42 -38.88 -0.36
C ALA A 45 2.97 -37.80 -1.33
N ALA A 46 2.40 -36.59 -1.32
CA ALA A 46 2.82 -35.49 -2.18
C ALA A 46 4.17 -34.89 -1.75
N ASN A 47 4.44 -34.83 -0.45
CA ASN A 47 5.66 -34.23 0.08
C ASN A 47 6.21 -35.01 1.27
N SER A 48 7.08 -35.98 1.01
CA SER A 48 7.68 -36.85 2.03
C SER A 48 8.67 -36.15 2.98
N ALA A 49 9.17 -34.98 2.61
CA ALA A 49 10.17 -34.25 3.40
C ALA A 49 9.54 -33.28 4.41
N HIS A 50 8.46 -32.61 4.03
CA HIS A 50 7.79 -31.60 4.86
C HIS A 50 6.27 -31.72 4.75
N HIS A 51 5.66 -32.29 5.78
CA HIS A 51 4.20 -32.38 5.90
C HIS A 51 3.65 -31.09 6.52
N GLN A 52 3.29 -30.13 5.67
CA GLN A 52 2.66 -28.88 6.09
C GLN A 52 1.52 -28.52 5.15
N LEU A 53 0.58 -27.74 5.67
CA LEU A 53 -0.48 -27.08 4.92
C LEU A 53 -0.42 -25.58 5.21
N PHE A 54 -1.12 -24.79 4.41
CA PHE A 54 -1.17 -23.34 4.60
C PHE A 54 -2.55 -22.94 5.11
N MET A 55 -2.55 -22.16 6.20
CA MET A 55 -3.74 -21.55 6.76
C MET A 55 -3.74 -20.06 6.42
N VAL A 56 -4.91 -19.51 6.14
CA VAL A 56 -5.10 -18.06 5.98
C VAL A 56 -4.96 -17.39 7.34
N ARG A 57 -3.93 -16.57 7.49
CA ARG A 57 -3.64 -15.84 8.72
C ARG A 57 -4.35 -14.49 8.76
N LYS A 58 -4.29 -13.75 7.65
CA LYS A 58 -4.80 -12.39 7.57
C LYS A 58 -5.27 -12.04 6.16
N ARG A 59 -6.25 -11.16 6.07
CA ARG A 59 -6.80 -10.65 4.80
C ARG A 59 -6.25 -9.28 4.48
N THR A 60 -6.21 -8.97 3.19
CA THR A 60 -5.92 -7.64 2.66
C THR A 60 -7.24 -6.99 2.29
N PHE A 61 -7.54 -5.83 2.86
CA PHE A 61 -8.79 -5.13 2.58
C PHE A 61 -8.71 -4.31 1.30
N GLU A 62 -9.69 -4.48 0.41
CA GLU A 62 -9.81 -3.77 -0.86
C GLU A 62 -11.16 -3.04 -1.00
N ARG A 63 -11.30 -2.21 -2.05
CA ARG A 63 -12.42 -1.26 -2.23
C ARG A 63 -13.77 -1.95 -2.49
N ASP A 64 -13.76 -3.15 -3.08
CA ASP A 64 -14.93 -3.88 -3.60
C ASP A 64 -15.08 -5.30 -3.02
N GLU A 65 -14.89 -5.48 -1.71
CA GLU A 65 -15.11 -6.80 -1.09
C GLU A 65 -16.59 -7.05 -0.73
N ASP A 66 -17.35 -7.61 -1.68
CA ASP A 66 -18.63 -8.31 -1.41
C ASP A 66 -18.55 -9.83 -1.67
N ALA A 67 -17.35 -10.39 -1.84
CA ALA A 67 -17.18 -11.86 -1.93
C ALA A 67 -15.85 -12.31 -1.32
N HIS A 68 -15.78 -12.33 0.02
CA HIS A 68 -14.66 -12.90 0.75
C HIS A 68 -14.59 -14.43 0.56
N ALA A 69 -14.01 -14.87 -0.56
CA ALA A 69 -13.88 -16.29 -0.89
C ALA A 69 -13.05 -17.05 0.16
N LEU A 70 -11.95 -16.43 0.62
CA LEU A 70 -11.12 -16.93 1.71
C LEU A 70 -11.31 -16.11 2.99
N GLN A 71 -11.33 -16.80 4.12
CA GLN A 71 -11.52 -16.24 5.45
C GLN A 71 -10.34 -16.61 6.35
N GLU A 72 -10.11 -15.80 7.38
CA GLU A 72 -9.11 -16.09 8.40
C GLU A 72 -9.41 -17.44 9.08
N GLY A 73 -8.40 -18.30 9.14
CA GLY A 73 -8.54 -19.67 9.66
C GLY A 73 -8.79 -20.74 8.61
N ASP A 74 -9.07 -20.39 7.35
CA ASP A 74 -9.22 -21.37 6.28
C ASP A 74 -7.93 -22.13 6.03
N VAL A 75 -8.01 -23.46 5.93
CA VAL A 75 -6.87 -24.30 5.54
C VAL A 75 -6.97 -24.65 4.06
N ILE A 76 -5.98 -24.27 3.26
CA ILE A 76 -5.94 -24.60 1.83
C ILE A 76 -5.42 -26.03 1.65
N LEU A 77 -6.19 -26.84 0.93
CA LEU A 77 -5.82 -28.20 0.55
C LEU A 77 -5.33 -28.27 -0.89
N THR A 78 -6.09 -27.67 -1.83
CA THR A 78 -5.70 -27.62 -3.24
C THR A 78 -6.02 -26.29 -3.89
N LEU A 79 -5.26 -25.93 -4.92
CA LEU A 79 -5.56 -24.87 -5.87
C LEU A 79 -5.53 -25.45 -7.29
N ASN A 80 -6.60 -25.24 -8.06
CA ASN A 80 -6.81 -25.82 -9.40
C ASN A 80 -6.53 -27.34 -9.45
N GLY A 81 -6.97 -28.06 -8.42
CA GLY A 81 -6.80 -29.51 -8.27
C GLY A 81 -5.42 -29.98 -7.79
N ASN A 82 -4.43 -29.09 -7.69
CA ASN A 82 -3.08 -29.42 -7.20
C ASN A 82 -2.99 -29.24 -5.69
N ILE A 83 -2.40 -30.21 -4.98
CA ILE A 83 -2.21 -30.14 -3.52
C ILE A 83 -1.18 -29.06 -3.20
N VAL A 84 -1.47 -28.24 -2.18
CA VAL A 84 -0.59 -27.15 -1.73
C VAL A 84 0.09 -27.52 -0.41
N THR A 85 1.36 -27.90 -0.50
CA THR A 85 2.30 -28.23 0.58
C THR A 85 3.56 -27.35 0.58
N ARG A 86 3.85 -26.68 -0.55
CA ARG A 86 5.01 -25.81 -0.78
C ARG A 86 4.56 -24.44 -1.27
N VAL A 87 5.36 -23.42 -0.97
CA VAL A 87 5.10 -22.05 -1.43
C VAL A 87 5.08 -21.98 -2.98
N SER A 88 5.93 -22.74 -3.66
CA SER A 88 5.96 -22.79 -5.13
C SER A 88 4.67 -23.32 -5.78
N GLU A 89 3.82 -24.03 -5.03
CA GLU A 89 2.53 -24.51 -5.54
C GLU A 89 1.47 -23.41 -5.51
N LEU A 90 1.74 -22.30 -4.81
CA LEU A 90 0.92 -21.08 -4.87
C LEU A 90 1.16 -20.28 -6.16
N ASP A 91 2.25 -20.53 -6.89
CA ASP A 91 2.61 -19.83 -8.13
C ASP A 91 1.51 -19.92 -9.21
N VAL A 92 0.58 -20.89 -9.09
CA VAL A 92 -0.61 -20.98 -9.95
C VAL A 92 -1.46 -19.70 -9.92
N MET A 93 -1.37 -18.91 -8.86
CA MET A 93 -2.10 -17.64 -8.75
C MET A 93 -1.66 -16.61 -9.78
N TYR A 94 -0.41 -16.65 -10.27
CA TYR A 94 0.13 -15.60 -11.14
C TYR A 94 -0.59 -15.50 -12.49
N ASP A 95 -1.09 -16.62 -13.02
CA ASP A 95 -1.65 -16.73 -14.37
C ASP A 95 -3.19 -16.90 -14.39
N ASN A 96 -3.86 -16.92 -13.23
CA ASN A 96 -5.30 -17.22 -13.14
C ASN A 96 -6.07 -16.11 -12.44
N GLU A 97 -7.11 -15.57 -13.07
CA GLU A 97 -8.01 -14.57 -12.47
C GLU A 97 -8.83 -15.14 -11.32
N VAL A 98 -9.23 -16.41 -11.43
CA VAL A 98 -9.98 -17.13 -10.41
C VAL A 98 -9.38 -18.52 -10.23
N LEU A 99 -9.17 -18.91 -8.98
CA LEU A 99 -8.66 -20.23 -8.59
C LEU A 99 -9.79 -21.08 -8.03
N ASP A 100 -9.86 -22.35 -8.45
CA ASP A 100 -10.70 -23.36 -7.79
C ASP A 100 -9.95 -23.91 -6.58
N ALA A 101 -10.37 -23.50 -5.38
CA ALA A 101 -9.73 -23.91 -4.14
C ALA A 101 -10.59 -24.95 -3.42
N VAL A 102 -9.94 -26.01 -2.92
CA VAL A 102 -10.53 -26.89 -1.89
C VAL A 102 -9.94 -26.44 -0.56
N ILE A 103 -10.82 -26.06 0.36
CA ILE A 103 -10.44 -25.57 1.69
C ILE A 103 -11.14 -26.36 2.79
N VAL A 104 -10.64 -26.24 4.02
CA VAL A 104 -11.35 -26.61 5.23
C VAL A 104 -11.65 -25.35 6.02
N ARG A 105 -12.95 -25.10 6.26
CA ARG A 105 -13.47 -24.00 7.09
C ARG A 105 -14.42 -24.60 8.11
N ASP A 106 -14.28 -24.24 9.38
CA ASP A 106 -15.11 -24.76 10.48
C ASP A 106 -15.20 -26.31 10.48
N CYS A 107 -14.07 -26.98 10.23
CA CYS A 107 -13.96 -28.44 10.11
C CYS A 107 -14.76 -29.07 8.95
N VAL A 108 -15.21 -28.29 7.98
CA VAL A 108 -15.94 -28.75 6.80
C VAL A 108 -15.10 -28.50 5.55
N GLU A 109 -14.92 -29.55 4.74
CA GLU A 109 -14.32 -29.44 3.42
C GLU A 109 -15.31 -28.79 2.44
N MET A 110 -14.85 -27.78 1.71
CA MET A 110 -15.64 -27.10 0.69
C MET A 110 -14.81 -26.62 -0.48
N ARG A 111 -15.49 -26.40 -1.61
CA ARG A 111 -14.91 -25.79 -2.81
C ARG A 111 -15.32 -24.34 -2.89
N VAL A 112 -14.35 -23.47 -3.13
CA VAL A 112 -14.57 -22.03 -3.25
C VAL A 112 -13.82 -21.49 -4.46
N ALA A 113 -14.47 -20.61 -5.22
CA ALA A 113 -13.84 -19.87 -6.29
C ALA A 113 -13.16 -18.64 -5.68
N VAL A 114 -11.83 -18.56 -5.78
CA VAL A 114 -11.02 -17.50 -5.15
C VAL A 114 -10.52 -16.54 -6.22
N PRO A 115 -11.02 -15.29 -6.27
CA PRO A 115 -10.49 -14.29 -7.18
C PRO A 115 -9.07 -13.90 -6.76
N THR A 116 -8.21 -13.67 -7.76
CA THR A 116 -6.89 -13.07 -7.57
C THR A 116 -6.91 -11.61 -7.96
N VAL A 117 -6.02 -10.83 -7.37
CA VAL A 117 -5.91 -9.38 -7.59
C VAL A 117 -4.64 -9.10 -8.40
N ALA A 118 -4.74 -8.19 -9.35
CA ALA A 118 -3.61 -7.85 -10.19
C ALA A 118 -2.61 -7.00 -9.41
N SER A 119 -1.31 -7.18 -9.67
CA SER A 119 -0.27 -6.46 -8.94
C SER A 119 -0.33 -4.95 -9.18
N HIS A 120 -0.82 -4.51 -10.33
CA HIS A 120 -0.99 -3.09 -10.65
C HIS A 120 -2.07 -2.41 -9.80
N ASP A 121 -3.08 -3.14 -9.32
CA ASP A 121 -4.16 -2.59 -8.51
C ASP A 121 -3.67 -2.14 -7.11
N VAL A 122 -2.64 -2.82 -6.61
CA VAL A 122 -2.04 -2.58 -5.28
C VAL A 122 -0.80 -1.69 -5.30
N GLU A 123 -0.26 -1.39 -6.48
CA GLU A 123 0.86 -0.48 -6.68
C GLU A 123 0.44 0.99 -6.51
N THR A 124 1.40 1.83 -6.11
CA THR A 124 1.22 3.29 -6.12
C THR A 124 1.34 3.80 -7.54
N ASP A 125 0.23 4.27 -8.09
CA ASP A 125 0.11 4.92 -9.39
C ASP A 125 -0.19 6.41 -9.30
N ARG A 126 -0.54 6.90 -8.11
CA ARG A 126 -0.87 8.30 -7.86
C ARG A 126 -0.44 8.74 -6.47
N ALA A 127 0.18 9.91 -6.39
CA ALA A 127 0.56 10.56 -5.15
C ALA A 127 0.15 12.03 -5.18
N VAL A 128 -0.17 12.61 -4.03
CA VAL A 128 -0.60 14.00 -3.87
C VAL A 128 0.23 14.65 -2.77
N SER A 129 0.87 15.78 -3.08
CA SER A 129 1.43 16.69 -2.08
C SER A 129 0.39 17.73 -1.74
N PHE A 130 0.05 17.84 -0.45
CA PHE A 130 -0.91 18.83 0.02
C PHE A 130 -0.48 19.37 1.39
N CYS A 131 -0.24 20.68 1.47
CA CYS A 131 0.21 21.34 2.70
C CYS A 131 1.43 20.64 3.36
N GLY A 132 2.31 20.08 2.52
CA GLY A 132 3.49 19.30 2.92
C GLY A 132 3.22 17.90 3.47
N ALA A 133 2.00 17.37 3.38
CA ALA A 133 1.74 15.93 3.51
C ALA A 133 1.82 15.26 2.14
N ILE A 134 2.35 14.04 2.12
CA ILE A 134 2.31 13.16 0.95
C ILE A 134 1.20 12.14 1.17
N LEU A 135 0.27 12.08 0.23
CA LEU A 135 -0.93 11.26 0.25
C LEU A 135 -0.91 10.31 -0.93
N HIS A 136 -1.28 9.06 -0.73
CA HIS A 136 -1.50 8.12 -1.83
C HIS A 136 -2.52 7.05 -1.41
N ARG A 137 -2.93 6.19 -2.37
CA ARG A 137 -3.72 5.00 -2.03
C ARG A 137 -2.90 4.12 -1.08
N PRO A 138 -3.48 3.57 0.00
CA PRO A 138 -2.71 2.75 0.93
C PRO A 138 -2.10 1.56 0.18
N HIS A 139 -0.78 1.44 0.23
CA HIS A 139 -0.05 0.35 -0.42
C HIS A 139 -0.34 -1.00 0.27
N LEU A 140 -0.03 -2.11 -0.41
CA LEU A 140 -0.31 -3.48 0.04
C LEU A 140 0.03 -3.74 1.52
N ALA A 141 1.22 -3.34 1.97
CA ALA A 141 1.67 -3.56 3.34
C ALA A 141 0.78 -2.88 4.41
N VAL A 142 0.17 -1.73 4.09
CA VAL A 142 -0.80 -1.07 4.99
C VAL A 142 -2.14 -1.78 4.93
N ARG A 143 -2.62 -2.16 3.74
CA ARG A 143 -3.88 -2.90 3.58
C ARG A 143 -3.88 -4.24 4.29
N GLN A 144 -2.72 -4.89 4.37
CA GLN A 144 -2.51 -6.12 5.16
C GLN A 144 -2.47 -5.88 6.66
N GLN A 145 -2.16 -4.66 7.13
CA GLN A 145 -2.01 -4.40 8.56
C GLN A 145 -3.28 -3.82 9.20
N ILE A 146 -4.13 -3.13 8.44
CA ILE A 146 -5.40 -2.58 8.94
C ILE A 146 -6.50 -3.65 9.08
N SER A 147 -7.49 -3.38 9.92
CA SER A 147 -8.69 -4.20 10.08
C SER A 147 -9.88 -3.71 9.25
N LYS A 148 -9.79 -2.49 8.71
CA LYS A 148 -10.81 -1.85 7.89
C LYS A 148 -10.17 -0.76 7.04
N LEU A 149 -10.56 -0.66 5.78
CA LEU A 149 -10.23 0.47 4.92
C LEU A 149 -11.19 1.65 5.20
N HIS A 150 -10.67 2.78 5.69
CA HIS A 150 -11.48 3.97 6.02
C HIS A 150 -11.62 4.94 4.85
N SER A 151 -10.56 5.06 4.05
CA SER A 151 -10.51 5.80 2.79
C SER A 151 -9.25 5.38 2.03
N GLU A 152 -9.17 5.72 0.75
CA GLU A 152 -7.95 5.56 -0.06
C GLU A 152 -7.06 6.80 -0.02
N VAL A 153 -7.25 7.70 0.96
CA VAL A 153 -6.43 8.90 1.16
C VAL A 153 -5.53 8.68 2.37
N TYR A 154 -4.44 7.95 2.17
CA TYR A 154 -3.50 7.59 3.24
C TYR A 154 -2.33 8.58 3.30
N VAL A 155 -2.06 9.10 4.50
CA VAL A 155 -0.92 9.97 4.77
C VAL A 155 0.33 9.11 4.95
N SER A 156 1.26 9.16 4.01
CA SER A 156 2.48 8.34 4.05
C SER A 156 3.68 9.07 4.62
N ALA A 157 3.77 10.37 4.34
CA ALA A 157 4.88 11.20 4.81
C ALA A 157 4.41 12.64 5.03
N ARG A 158 5.26 13.41 5.72
CA ARG A 158 5.09 14.85 5.88
C ARG A 158 6.45 15.54 5.95
N THR A 159 6.53 16.73 5.39
CA THR A 159 7.73 17.58 5.42
C THR A 159 7.81 18.33 6.74
N ARG A 160 9.00 18.40 7.35
CA ARG A 160 9.21 19.19 8.57
C ARG A 160 8.96 20.69 8.28
N GLY A 161 8.35 21.39 9.23
CA GLY A 161 8.01 22.81 9.06
C GLY A 161 6.77 23.08 8.18
N SER A 162 6.15 22.05 7.62
CA SER A 162 4.89 22.19 6.87
C SER A 162 3.69 22.41 7.78
N PRO A 163 2.57 22.96 7.26
CA PRO A 163 1.31 22.99 7.99
C PRO A 163 0.90 21.59 8.48
N SER A 164 1.05 20.55 7.65
CA SER A 164 0.73 19.16 8.06
C SER A 164 1.53 18.73 9.30
N TYR A 165 2.80 19.12 9.40
CA TYR A 165 3.61 18.87 10.58
C TYR A 165 3.16 19.71 11.79
N GLN A 166 2.96 21.02 11.59
CA GLN A 166 2.60 21.96 12.65
C GLN A 166 1.25 21.63 13.31
N TYR A 167 0.25 21.23 12.52
CA TYR A 167 -1.10 20.94 12.99
C TYR A 167 -1.32 19.45 13.33
N GLY A 168 -0.26 18.64 13.29
CA GLY A 168 -0.28 17.26 13.78
C GLY A 168 -0.87 16.21 12.85
N LEU A 169 -1.04 16.50 11.55
CA LEU A 169 -1.40 15.48 10.57
C LEU A 169 -0.25 14.49 10.43
N ALA A 170 -0.37 13.34 11.10
CA ALA A 170 0.68 12.34 11.13
C ALA A 170 0.61 11.34 9.97
N PRO A 171 1.77 10.80 9.53
CA PRO A 171 1.82 9.58 8.74
C PRO A 171 1.01 8.49 9.43
N THR A 172 0.57 7.50 8.65
CA THR A 172 -0.31 6.39 9.07
C THR A 172 -1.78 6.73 9.26
N ASN A 173 -2.16 8.00 9.14
CA ASN A 173 -3.56 8.43 9.20
C ASN A 173 -4.26 8.30 7.84
N PHE A 174 -5.58 8.11 7.89
CA PHE A 174 -6.48 8.13 6.73
C PHE A 174 -7.32 9.40 6.76
N ILE A 175 -7.39 10.14 5.66
CA ILE A 175 -8.27 11.30 5.53
C ILE A 175 -9.61 10.82 4.97
N THR A 176 -10.68 11.04 5.71
CA THR A 176 -12.03 10.54 5.39
C THR A 176 -12.97 11.63 4.87
N ALA A 177 -12.70 12.90 5.21
CA ALA A 177 -13.50 14.03 4.73
C ALA A 177 -12.72 15.34 4.78
N VAL A 178 -13.11 16.27 3.90
CA VAL A 178 -12.60 17.65 3.83
C VAL A 178 -13.79 18.59 4.03
N ASN A 179 -13.73 19.48 5.03
CA ASN A 179 -14.81 20.42 5.39
C ASN A 179 -16.19 19.77 5.58
N GLY A 180 -16.22 18.50 6.00
CA GLY A 180 -17.46 17.73 6.20
C GLY A 180 -17.96 16.99 4.95
N VAL A 181 -17.32 17.19 3.79
CA VAL A 181 -17.60 16.43 2.56
C VAL A 181 -16.76 15.14 2.55
N PRO A 182 -17.36 13.95 2.46
CA PRO A 182 -16.62 12.69 2.38
C PRO A 182 -15.67 12.63 1.18
N THR A 183 -14.46 12.13 1.40
CA THR A 183 -13.41 11.98 0.38
C THR A 183 -12.91 10.55 0.39
N PRO A 184 -13.62 9.60 -0.25
CA PRO A 184 -13.27 8.19 -0.22
C PRO A 184 -11.99 7.86 -1.00
N ASP A 185 -11.65 8.68 -2.00
CA ASP A 185 -10.51 8.50 -2.91
C ASP A 185 -9.73 9.81 -3.13
N LEU A 186 -8.57 9.71 -3.78
CA LEU A 186 -7.69 10.85 -4.08
C LEU A 186 -8.36 11.87 -5.01
N GLU A 187 -9.18 11.45 -5.97
CA GLU A 187 -9.95 12.36 -6.84
C GLU A 187 -10.89 13.25 -6.01
N ALA A 188 -11.68 12.63 -5.12
CA ALA A 188 -12.60 13.35 -4.26
C ALA A 188 -11.85 14.28 -3.31
N PHE A 189 -10.71 13.84 -2.79
CA PHE A 189 -9.84 14.67 -1.97
C PHE A 189 -9.36 15.92 -2.71
N ILE A 190 -8.74 15.74 -3.89
CA ILE A 190 -8.22 16.85 -4.71
C ILE A 190 -9.33 17.84 -5.05
N ARG A 191 -10.48 17.34 -5.52
CA ARG A 191 -11.63 18.17 -5.88
C ARG A 191 -12.04 19.10 -4.74
N GLU A 192 -12.06 18.63 -3.50
CA GLU A 192 -12.45 19.47 -2.36
C GLU A 192 -11.31 20.38 -1.89
N VAL A 193 -10.05 19.95 -1.90
CA VAL A 193 -8.94 20.79 -1.41
C VAL A 193 -8.55 21.93 -2.37
N VAL A 194 -8.76 21.74 -3.67
CA VAL A 194 -8.52 22.77 -4.70
C VAL A 194 -9.49 23.95 -4.54
N ARG A 195 -10.69 23.72 -3.98
CA ARG A 195 -11.70 24.76 -3.74
C ARG A 195 -11.41 25.62 -2.51
N ILE A 196 -10.52 25.15 -1.62
CA ILE A 196 -10.14 25.87 -0.41
C ILE A 196 -9.23 27.05 -0.82
N PRO A 197 -9.59 28.30 -0.52
CA PRO A 197 -8.73 29.43 -0.82
C PRO A 197 -7.41 29.36 -0.06
N ASP A 198 -6.33 29.86 -0.66
CA ASP A 198 -5.05 29.97 0.02
C ASP A 198 -5.18 30.81 1.32
N ASN A 199 -4.31 30.53 2.30
CA ASN A 199 -4.26 31.22 3.57
C ASN A 199 -5.55 31.15 4.42
N THR A 200 -6.46 30.21 4.13
CA THR A 200 -7.68 29.99 4.93
C THR A 200 -7.60 28.70 5.75
N TYR A 201 -8.41 28.63 6.80
CA TYR A 201 -8.53 27.43 7.63
C TYR A 201 -9.55 26.45 7.04
N PHE A 202 -9.21 25.17 7.12
CA PHE A 202 -10.08 24.06 6.73
C PHE A 202 -9.98 22.92 7.75
N ARG A 203 -10.95 22.01 7.69
CA ARG A 203 -11.02 20.86 8.60
C ARG A 203 -10.90 19.56 7.82
N LEU A 204 -10.00 18.69 8.26
CA LEU A 204 -9.91 17.31 7.84
C LEU A 204 -10.51 16.42 8.92
N LYS A 205 -11.36 15.47 8.52
CA LYS A 205 -11.73 14.35 9.36
C LYS A 205 -10.78 13.21 9.09
N CYS A 206 -10.05 12.79 10.10
CA CYS A 206 -9.02 11.77 9.98
C CYS A 206 -9.37 10.55 10.84
N MET A 207 -8.84 9.39 10.45
CA MET A 207 -8.81 8.18 11.25
C MET A 207 -7.35 7.80 11.47
N THR A 208 -6.97 7.51 12.71
CA THR A 208 -5.66 6.92 12.97
C THR A 208 -5.60 5.48 12.50
N PHE A 209 -4.38 4.94 12.42
CA PHE A 209 -4.15 3.52 12.15
C PHE A 209 -4.90 2.61 13.14
N ASP A 210 -5.00 3.03 14.41
CA ASP A 210 -5.70 2.31 15.49
C ASP A 210 -7.21 2.58 15.54
N ASN A 211 -7.81 3.04 14.44
CA ASN A 211 -9.25 3.33 14.32
C ASN A 211 -9.78 4.42 15.27
N VAL A 212 -8.94 5.39 15.65
CA VAL A 212 -9.38 6.54 16.47
C VAL A 212 -9.74 7.72 15.55
N PRO A 213 -11.02 8.15 15.52
CA PRO A 213 -11.42 9.29 14.71
C PRO A 213 -11.01 10.60 15.38
N TRP A 214 -10.54 11.55 14.59
CA TRP A 214 -10.18 12.88 15.07
C TRP A 214 -10.34 13.95 13.97
N ILE A 215 -10.28 15.21 14.37
CA ILE A 215 -10.41 16.35 13.46
C ILE A 215 -9.10 17.15 13.48
N CYS A 216 -8.51 17.35 12.31
CA CYS A 216 -7.37 18.22 12.11
C CYS A 216 -7.85 19.54 11.49
N THR A 217 -7.67 20.66 12.20
CA THR A 217 -7.93 21.99 11.63
C THR A 217 -6.61 22.60 11.20
N MET A 218 -6.46 22.92 9.92
CA MET A 218 -5.21 23.36 9.32
C MET A 218 -5.42 24.63 8.52
N LYS A 219 -4.37 25.45 8.41
CA LYS A 219 -4.34 26.58 7.48
C LYS A 219 -3.66 26.16 6.17
N LYS A 220 -4.31 26.44 5.04
CA LYS A 220 -3.76 26.17 3.70
C LYS A 220 -2.63 27.15 3.41
N ASN A 221 -1.58 26.67 2.75
CA ASN A 221 -0.43 27.47 2.33
C ASN A 221 0.04 26.98 0.95
N GLU A 222 -0.43 27.61 -0.11
CA GLU A 222 -0.03 27.30 -1.49
C GLU A 222 1.36 27.86 -1.82
N HIS A 223 1.76 28.97 -1.21
CA HIS A 223 3.04 29.64 -1.53
C HIS A 223 4.28 28.79 -1.26
N TYR A 224 4.33 28.09 -0.10
CA TYR A 224 5.46 27.21 0.25
C TYR A 224 5.14 25.72 0.06
N PHE A 225 3.85 25.36 0.07
CA PHE A 225 3.40 23.97 0.03
C PHE A 225 2.24 23.80 -0.95
N ALA A 226 2.50 24.19 -2.21
CA ALA A 226 1.56 24.07 -3.31
C ALA A 226 0.97 22.67 -3.42
N THR A 227 -0.28 22.60 -3.86
CA THR A 227 -0.96 21.32 -4.06
C THR A 227 -0.51 20.76 -5.39
N MET A 228 0.03 19.55 -5.38
CA MET A 228 0.54 18.86 -6.57
C MET A 228 0.09 17.42 -6.55
N GLU A 229 -0.10 16.83 -7.72
CA GLU A 229 -0.23 15.40 -7.88
C GLU A 229 0.75 14.84 -8.91
N TRP A 230 1.17 13.62 -8.68
CA TRP A 230 1.96 12.81 -9.58
C TRP A 230 1.11 11.60 -9.98
N ILE A 231 0.98 11.38 -11.29
CA ILE A 231 0.21 10.28 -11.87
C ILE A 231 1.16 9.48 -12.74
N LYS A 232 1.24 8.16 -12.53
CA LYS A 232 2.09 7.26 -13.31
C LYS A 232 1.63 7.31 -14.76
N ASP A 233 2.53 7.66 -15.66
CA ASP A 233 2.28 7.77 -17.10
C ASP A 233 3.48 7.20 -17.87
N PRO A 234 3.34 6.03 -18.50
CA PRO A 234 4.42 5.41 -19.28
C PRO A 234 4.88 6.23 -20.50
N ARG A 235 4.14 7.28 -20.89
CA ARG A 235 4.50 8.17 -22.00
C ARG A 235 5.54 9.22 -21.61
N GLU A 236 5.64 9.52 -20.32
CA GLU A 236 6.63 10.45 -19.77
C GLU A 236 7.98 9.74 -19.60
N GLU A 237 9.08 10.45 -19.85
CA GLU A 237 10.43 9.87 -19.78
C GLU A 237 10.77 9.32 -18.38
N CYS A 238 10.32 10.02 -17.33
CA CYS A 238 10.48 9.59 -15.94
C CYS A 238 9.35 8.66 -15.46
N GLY A 239 8.38 8.34 -16.31
CA GLY A 239 7.23 7.48 -16.00
C GLY A 239 6.14 8.14 -15.13
N TRP A 240 6.23 9.44 -14.85
CA TRP A 240 5.30 10.17 -14.00
C TRP A 240 4.96 11.54 -14.57
N ARG A 241 3.66 11.81 -14.71
CA ARG A 241 3.13 13.12 -15.07
C ARG A 241 2.80 13.91 -13.82
N ARG A 242 3.27 15.16 -13.76
CA ARG A 242 2.98 16.10 -12.67
C ARG A 242 1.86 17.06 -13.06
N VAL A 243 0.93 17.29 -12.13
CA VAL A 243 -0.10 18.33 -12.23
C VAL A 243 -0.06 19.17 -10.97
N SER A 244 0.08 20.48 -11.13
CA SER A 244 0.09 21.45 -10.03
C SER A 244 -1.25 22.19 -9.96
N TYR A 245 -1.67 22.59 -8.77
CA TYR A 245 -2.92 23.31 -8.55
C TYR A 245 -2.64 24.65 -7.88
N GLU A 246 -2.94 25.74 -8.60
CA GLU A 246 -2.74 27.12 -8.13
C GLU A 246 -4.06 27.89 -8.24
N HIS A 247 -4.46 28.55 -7.14
CA HIS A 247 -5.68 29.38 -7.12
C HIS A 247 -6.93 28.67 -7.67
N GLY A 248 -7.05 27.37 -7.42
CA GLY A 248 -8.18 26.57 -7.87
C GLY A 248 -8.11 26.09 -9.33
N LYS A 249 -6.99 26.32 -10.04
CA LYS A 249 -6.79 25.90 -11.44
C LYS A 249 -5.69 24.86 -11.54
N SER A 250 -5.89 23.86 -12.41
CA SER A 250 -4.87 22.87 -12.75
C SER A 250 -3.88 23.43 -13.77
N ILE A 251 -2.59 23.21 -13.53
CA ILE A 251 -1.47 23.56 -14.40
C ILE A 251 -0.70 22.27 -14.66
N GLU A 252 -0.43 21.97 -15.93
CA GLU A 252 0.41 20.83 -16.29
C GLU A 252 1.88 21.14 -15.97
N GLY A 253 2.57 20.19 -15.34
CA GLY A 253 3.97 20.34 -14.98
C GLY A 253 4.19 21.10 -13.67
N GLU A 254 5.25 21.90 -13.63
CA GLU A 254 5.59 22.73 -12.47
C GLU A 254 4.59 23.87 -12.33
N GLY A 255 4.19 24.16 -11.09
CA GLY A 255 3.56 25.42 -10.77
C GLY A 255 4.48 26.60 -11.12
N LYS A 256 3.87 27.77 -11.36
CA LYS A 256 4.58 29.03 -11.56
C LYS A 256 4.90 29.72 -10.23
N GLU A 257 4.20 29.35 -9.15
CA GLU A 257 4.44 29.88 -7.79
C GLU A 257 4.84 28.75 -6.81
N GLY A 258 6.05 28.86 -6.28
CA GLY A 258 6.69 27.89 -5.38
C GLY A 258 8.18 27.82 -5.68
N ILE A 259 9.01 27.70 -4.63
CA ILE A 259 10.48 27.81 -4.62
C ILE A 259 11.12 27.53 -6.01
N ASN A 260 11.66 28.62 -6.58
CA ASN A 260 12.31 28.74 -7.89
C ASN A 260 13.10 27.49 -8.32
N GLU A 261 13.10 27.27 -9.64
CA GLU A 261 14.10 26.51 -10.39
C GLU A 261 15.42 26.43 -9.61
N ILE A 262 15.81 25.22 -9.21
CA ILE A 262 17.18 25.01 -8.76
C ILE A 262 18.03 25.25 -10.01
N ALA A 263 18.51 26.48 -10.18
CA ALA A 263 19.56 26.79 -11.12
C ALA A 263 20.72 25.86 -10.74
N ALA A 264 21.12 25.00 -11.67
CA ALA A 264 22.05 23.90 -11.49
C ALA A 264 23.50 24.31 -11.12
N GLU A 265 23.71 25.52 -10.57
CA GLU A 265 25.02 26.14 -10.39
C GLU A 265 25.45 26.36 -8.93
N SER A 266 24.75 25.81 -7.93
CA SER A 266 25.15 25.98 -6.52
C SER A 266 25.61 24.73 -5.79
N VAL A 267 26.10 23.71 -6.50
CA VAL A 267 26.96 22.69 -5.88
C VAL A 267 28.40 23.19 -5.94
N CYS A 268 28.71 24.16 -5.08
CA CYS A 268 30.09 24.51 -4.79
C CYS A 268 30.62 23.46 -3.82
N GLU A 269 31.60 22.69 -4.26
CA GLU A 269 32.43 21.83 -3.42
C GLU A 269 33.08 22.67 -2.32
N ASP A 270 32.72 22.41 -1.06
CA ASP A 270 33.52 22.79 0.10
C ASP A 270 33.28 21.74 1.21
N ASP A 271 33.90 20.57 1.05
CA ASP A 271 34.19 19.68 2.17
C ASP A 271 35.66 19.25 2.09
N VAL A 272 36.53 20.11 2.63
CA VAL A 272 37.92 19.75 2.92
C VAL A 272 38.27 20.17 4.35
N GLY A 273 38.16 19.21 5.26
CA GLY A 273 39.18 18.98 6.29
C GLY A 273 39.07 19.79 7.59
N GLY A 274 38.66 19.09 8.66
CA GLY A 274 38.86 19.55 10.04
C GLY A 274 38.99 18.37 10.98
N GLY A 275 40.22 17.85 11.12
CA GLY A 275 40.55 16.68 11.93
C GLY A 275 40.54 16.90 13.44
N ASP A 276 40.50 15.77 14.14
CA ASP A 276 40.56 15.58 15.59
C ASP A 276 41.73 16.33 16.26
N VAL A 277 41.46 16.99 17.39
CA VAL A 277 42.50 17.36 18.36
C VAL A 277 41.96 17.23 19.79
N GLU A 278 42.58 16.34 20.57
CA GLU A 278 42.37 16.14 22.02
C GLU A 278 42.77 17.36 22.88
N PRO A 279 42.22 17.52 24.10
CA PRO A 279 42.61 18.59 25.00
C PRO A 279 43.82 18.22 25.88
N VAL A 280 44.86 19.05 25.87
CA VAL A 280 45.99 19.00 26.82
C VAL A 280 45.79 20.02 27.94
N ALA A 281 45.99 19.54 29.17
CA ALA A 281 45.88 20.27 30.43
C ALA A 281 46.91 21.39 30.60
N VAL A 282 46.52 22.46 31.30
CA VAL A 282 47.43 23.49 31.82
C VAL A 282 47.47 23.38 33.35
N LYS A 283 48.67 23.15 33.89
CA LYS A 283 49.00 23.40 35.30
C LYS A 283 49.65 24.78 35.42
N ALA A 284 49.12 25.59 36.34
CA ALA A 284 49.88 26.36 37.33
C ALA A 284 48.96 26.54 38.55
#